data_AF-A0A9X0FY52-F1
#
_entry.id   AF-A0A9X0FY52-F1
#
_cell.length_a   1.000
_cell.length_b   1.000
_cell.length_c   1.000
_cell.angle_alpha   90.00
_cell.angle_beta   90.00
_cell.angle_gamma   90.00
#
_symmetry.space_group_name_H-M   'P 1'
#
loop_
_entity.id
_entity.type
_entity.pdbx_description
1 polymer ?
#
loop_
_entity_poly.entity_id
_entity_poly.type
_entity_poly.pdbx_seq_one_letter_code
_entity_poly.pdbx_strand_id
1 'polypeptide(L)'
;MEQREIHTFLLRFFQANQCDILEESAGHMTVQLTIEMDKLIMNRPFYWHWLEKTGGVPEPRQLTLITDQKKADDSVEGEFVHFGSPRLFQIFEVVKQQGRFIRLYEKVRPLTNSQIALEPWLGLNVKISYLADRKKDKLLSLGLHLIRGEVIEQFQEKLEARELSSQIPDYCFTMSTMIKPESGVKRLYSLMERYAYEEPDDWAVRAVQKWKEDSELLNQFYEGTSDTSVEYEIERQALKTLYEPKISLTIENGGLFYLQQKRGG
;
A
#
# COMPACT_ATOMS: atom_id res chain seq x y z
N MET A 1 -14.59 -5.02 -2.64
CA MET A 1 -14.49 -4.22 -3.87
C MET A 1 -15.47 -4.80 -4.87
N GLU A 2 -16.45 -4.01 -5.31
CA GLU A 2 -17.44 -4.45 -6.29
C GLU A 2 -16.83 -4.51 -7.70
N GLN A 3 -17.46 -5.25 -8.63
CA GLN A 3 -16.91 -5.41 -9.99
C GLN A 3 -16.77 -4.09 -10.76
N ARG A 4 -17.69 -3.14 -10.54
CA ARG A 4 -17.60 -1.80 -11.13
C ARG A 4 -16.38 -1.02 -10.61
N GLU A 5 -16.03 -1.20 -9.34
CA GLU A 5 -14.85 -0.59 -8.74
C GLU A 5 -13.57 -1.22 -9.30
N ILE A 6 -13.57 -2.54 -9.55
CA ILE A 6 -12.46 -3.25 -10.22
C ILE A 6 -12.21 -2.69 -11.62
N HIS A 7 -13.27 -2.54 -12.42
CA HIS A 7 -13.13 -1.98 -13.77
C HIS A 7 -12.53 -0.56 -13.72
N THR A 8 -13.10 0.31 -12.88
CA THR A 8 -12.64 1.70 -12.74
C THR A 8 -11.19 1.76 -12.24
N PHE A 9 -10.82 0.89 -11.30
CA PHE A 9 -9.47 0.80 -10.76
C PHE A 9 -8.47 0.37 -11.83
N LEU A 10 -8.76 -0.70 -12.59
CA LEU A 10 -7.87 -1.21 -13.63
C LEU A 10 -7.64 -0.18 -14.74
N LEU A 11 -8.72 0.49 -15.18
CA LEU A 11 -8.63 1.53 -16.20
C LEU A 11 -7.68 2.65 -15.77
N ARG A 12 -7.87 3.17 -14.55
CA ARG A 12 -6.99 4.21 -13.98
C ARG A 12 -5.55 3.73 -13.84
N PHE A 13 -5.35 2.48 -13.44
CA PHE A 13 -4.02 1.89 -13.29
C PHE A 13 -3.27 1.84 -14.62
N PHE A 14 -3.89 1.34 -15.68
CA PHE A 14 -3.25 1.25 -17.00
C PHE A 14 -3.01 2.63 -17.63
N GLN A 15 -3.97 3.55 -17.49
CA GLN A 15 -3.80 4.93 -17.94
C GLN A 15 -2.66 5.65 -17.20
N ALA A 16 -2.56 5.49 -15.88
CA ALA A 16 -1.48 6.07 -15.08
C ALA A 16 -0.10 5.53 -15.47
N ASN A 17 -0.04 4.29 -15.95
CA ASN A 17 1.17 3.63 -16.45
C ASN A 17 1.35 3.77 -17.97
N GLN A 18 0.63 4.70 -18.61
CA GLN A 18 0.77 5.02 -20.03
C GLN A 18 0.59 3.82 -20.97
N CYS A 19 -0.22 2.85 -20.56
CA CYS A 19 -0.63 1.75 -21.45
C CYS A 19 -1.78 2.22 -22.34
N ASP A 20 -1.74 1.84 -23.61
CA ASP A 20 -2.79 2.21 -24.56
C ASP A 20 -4.02 1.31 -24.35
N ILE A 21 -5.17 1.93 -24.12
CA ILE A 21 -6.45 1.21 -24.08
C ILE A 21 -6.92 1.03 -25.52
N LEU A 22 -6.86 -0.20 -26.01
CA LEU A 22 -7.23 -0.55 -27.38
C LEU A 22 -8.76 -0.70 -27.51
N GLU A 23 -9.38 -1.34 -26.52
CA GLU A 23 -10.84 -1.54 -26.46
C GLU A 23 -11.32 -1.40 -25.02
N GLU A 24 -12.50 -0.81 -24.85
CA GLU A 24 -13.17 -0.67 -23.55
C GLU A 24 -14.66 -0.91 -23.75
N SER A 25 -15.23 -1.78 -22.91
CA SER A 25 -16.67 -2.01 -22.84
C SER A 25 -17.12 -2.03 -21.37
N ALA A 26 -18.43 -2.14 -21.16
CA ALA A 26 -18.98 -2.25 -19.81
C ALA A 26 -18.58 -3.55 -19.06
N GLY A 27 -18.00 -4.54 -19.76
CA GLY A 27 -17.64 -5.84 -19.20
C GLY A 27 -16.19 -6.27 -19.40
N HIS A 28 -15.42 -5.63 -20.28
CA HIS A 28 -14.00 -5.94 -20.50
C HIS A 28 -13.20 -4.72 -20.92
N MET A 29 -11.88 -4.82 -20.85
CA MET A 29 -10.95 -3.88 -21.45
C MET A 29 -9.78 -4.63 -22.08
N THR A 30 -9.27 -4.11 -23.18
CA THR A 30 -8.13 -4.64 -23.92
C THR A 30 -7.05 -3.57 -23.93
N VAL A 31 -5.86 -3.92 -23.43
CA VAL A 31 -4.79 -2.95 -23.17
C VAL A 31 -3.49 -3.42 -23.82
N GLN A 32 -2.81 -2.52 -24.54
CA GLN A 32 -1.44 -2.70 -24.97
C GLN A 32 -0.49 -2.30 -23.83
N LEU A 33 0.28 -3.25 -23.32
CA LEU A 33 1.20 -2.96 -22.23
C LEU A 33 2.43 -2.18 -22.72
N THR A 34 2.99 -1.37 -21.83
CA THR A 34 4.35 -0.84 -22.00
C THR A 34 5.39 -1.92 -21.69
N ILE A 35 6.65 -1.68 -22.08
CA ILE A 35 7.77 -2.59 -21.74
C ILE A 35 7.88 -2.78 -20.22
N GLU A 36 7.76 -1.70 -19.45
CA GLU A 36 7.84 -1.75 -17.99
C GLU A 36 6.69 -2.55 -17.40
N MET A 37 5.46 -2.27 -17.83
CA MET A 37 4.29 -2.98 -17.30
C MET A 37 4.31 -4.46 -17.64
N ASP A 38 4.73 -4.82 -18.85
CA ASP A 38 4.85 -6.21 -19.24
C ASP A 38 5.86 -6.98 -18.35
N LYS A 39 7.03 -6.38 -18.08
CA LYS A 39 8.02 -6.96 -17.15
C LYS A 39 7.46 -7.19 -15.76
N LEU A 40 6.63 -6.25 -15.27
CA LEU A 40 6.07 -6.30 -13.92
C LEU A 40 4.94 -7.32 -13.78
N ILE A 41 4.06 -7.45 -14.78
CA ILE A 41 2.82 -8.24 -14.63
C ILE A 41 2.78 -9.52 -15.47
N MET A 42 3.54 -9.65 -16.56
CA MET A 42 3.40 -10.82 -17.46
C MET A 42 4.22 -12.05 -17.06
N ASN A 43 4.99 -11.98 -15.97
CA ASN A 43 5.77 -13.10 -15.43
C ASN A 43 6.64 -13.83 -16.47
N ARG A 44 7.22 -13.08 -17.43
CA ARG A 44 8.11 -13.62 -18.48
C ARG A 44 9.56 -13.13 -18.38
N PRO A 45 10.25 -13.30 -17.23
CA PRO A 45 11.59 -12.74 -17.01
C PRO A 45 12.64 -13.29 -18.00
N PHE A 46 12.53 -14.56 -18.42
CA PHE A 46 13.48 -15.17 -19.37
C PHE A 46 13.40 -14.55 -20.76
N TYR A 47 12.20 -14.19 -21.24
CA TYR A 47 12.02 -13.50 -22.52
C TYR A 47 12.78 -12.17 -22.51
N TRP A 48 12.56 -11.35 -21.47
CA TRP A 48 13.20 -10.04 -21.34
C TRP A 48 14.72 -10.16 -21.19
N HIS A 49 15.19 -11.09 -20.36
CA HIS A 49 16.63 -11.33 -20.17
C HIS A 49 17.33 -11.75 -21.46
N TRP A 50 16.69 -12.62 -22.25
CA TRP A 50 17.23 -13.03 -23.54
C TRP A 50 17.24 -11.87 -24.54
N LEU A 51 16.13 -11.13 -24.64
CA LEU A 51 15.99 -10.01 -25.57
C LEU A 51 17.01 -8.89 -25.32
N GLU A 52 17.24 -8.55 -24.05
CA GLU A 52 18.22 -7.54 -23.64
C GLU A 52 19.66 -7.96 -23.97
N LYS A 53 19.96 -9.27 -23.90
CA LYS A 53 21.27 -9.80 -24.28
C LYS A 53 21.49 -9.83 -25.78
N THR A 54 20.45 -10.09 -26.56
CA THR A 54 20.54 -10.23 -28.02
C THR A 54 20.32 -8.92 -28.76
N GLY A 55 19.89 -7.86 -28.06
CA GLY A 55 19.57 -6.56 -28.66
C GLY A 55 18.31 -6.61 -29.55
N GLY A 56 17.40 -7.55 -29.28
CA GLY A 56 16.15 -7.68 -30.04
C GLY A 56 15.17 -6.52 -29.82
N VAL A 57 14.21 -6.37 -30.73
CA VAL A 57 13.17 -5.33 -30.63
C VAL A 57 12.13 -5.76 -29.58
N PRO A 58 11.81 -4.90 -28.58
CA PRO A 58 10.78 -5.18 -27.59
C PRO A 58 9.39 -5.39 -28.19
N GLU A 59 8.70 -6.45 -27.74
CA GLU A 59 7.31 -6.73 -28.10
C GLU A 59 6.48 -6.98 -26.83
N PRO A 60 6.02 -5.91 -26.15
CA PRO A 60 5.12 -6.01 -25.00
C PRO A 60 3.79 -6.67 -25.38
N ARG A 61 3.22 -7.47 -24.49
CA ARG A 61 1.96 -8.18 -24.76
C ARG A 61 0.75 -7.27 -24.65
N GLN A 62 -0.28 -7.61 -25.41
CA GLN A 62 -1.64 -7.14 -25.22
C GLN A 62 -2.33 -8.01 -24.16
N LEU A 63 -3.17 -7.40 -23.33
CA LEU A 63 -3.89 -8.06 -22.25
C LEU A 63 -5.38 -7.71 -22.33
N THR A 64 -6.24 -8.73 -22.41
CA THR A 64 -7.69 -8.59 -22.33
C THR A 64 -8.18 -9.01 -20.95
N LEU A 65 -8.82 -8.10 -20.24
CA LEU A 65 -9.33 -8.30 -18.89
C LEU A 65 -10.85 -8.21 -18.88
N ILE A 66 -11.51 -9.30 -18.48
CA ILE A 66 -12.96 -9.36 -18.31
C ILE A 66 -13.27 -8.99 -16.86
N THR A 67 -14.07 -7.95 -16.66
CA THR A 67 -14.41 -7.39 -15.32
C THR A 67 -15.87 -7.61 -14.95
N ASP A 68 -16.73 -7.89 -15.93
CA ASP A 68 -18.12 -8.30 -15.72
C ASP A 68 -18.53 -9.27 -16.82
N GLN A 69 -18.55 -10.56 -16.51
CA GLN A 69 -18.91 -11.62 -17.47
C GLN A 69 -20.33 -11.47 -18.03
N LYS A 70 -21.26 -10.84 -17.28
CA LYS A 70 -22.65 -10.67 -17.77
C LYS A 70 -22.79 -9.58 -18.81
N LYS A 71 -21.77 -8.71 -18.92
CA LYS A 71 -21.75 -7.56 -19.83
C LYS A 71 -20.67 -7.67 -20.90
N ALA A 72 -19.74 -8.61 -20.75
CA ALA A 72 -18.83 -8.97 -21.80
C ALA A 72 -19.57 -9.79 -22.86
N ASP A 73 -19.21 -9.59 -24.12
CA ASP A 73 -19.66 -10.47 -25.19
C ASP A 73 -19.01 -11.85 -25.01
N ASP A 74 -19.76 -12.93 -25.20
CA ASP A 74 -19.31 -14.30 -25.05
C ASP A 74 -18.16 -14.65 -26.04
N SER A 75 -17.99 -13.85 -27.10
CA SER A 75 -16.89 -14.00 -28.05
C SER A 75 -15.55 -13.42 -27.58
N VAL A 76 -15.52 -12.68 -26.46
CA VAL A 76 -14.31 -12.02 -25.96
C VAL A 76 -13.47 -13.01 -25.18
N GLU A 77 -12.32 -13.39 -25.73
CA GLU A 77 -11.32 -14.18 -25.02
C GLU A 77 -10.46 -13.27 -24.13
N GLY A 78 -10.45 -13.54 -22.82
CA GLY A 78 -9.69 -12.75 -21.86
C GLY A 78 -9.62 -13.35 -20.46
N GLU A 79 -8.78 -12.77 -19.61
CA GLU A 79 -8.66 -13.17 -18.21
C GLU A 79 -9.79 -12.55 -17.38
N PHE A 80 -10.60 -13.38 -16.72
CA PHE A 80 -11.61 -12.86 -15.80
C PHE A 80 -10.97 -12.36 -14.49
N VAL A 81 -11.15 -11.07 -14.21
CA VAL A 81 -10.65 -10.39 -13.03
C VAL A 81 -11.79 -10.13 -12.07
N HIS A 82 -11.68 -10.67 -10.86
CA HIS A 82 -12.59 -10.41 -9.75
C HIS A 82 -11.80 -10.12 -8.47
N PHE A 83 -12.49 -9.69 -7.42
CA PHE A 83 -11.89 -9.54 -6.11
C PHE A 83 -11.44 -10.93 -5.62
N GLY A 84 -10.13 -11.18 -5.59
CA GLY A 84 -9.56 -12.49 -5.32
C GLY A 84 -8.69 -13.06 -6.45
N SER A 85 -8.76 -12.52 -7.66
CA SER A 85 -7.96 -13.05 -8.77
C SER A 85 -6.46 -12.76 -8.59
N PRO A 86 -5.56 -13.69 -8.98
CA PRO A 86 -4.11 -13.48 -8.87
C PRO A 86 -3.63 -12.21 -9.59
N ARG A 87 -4.19 -11.92 -10.77
CA ARG A 87 -3.89 -10.71 -11.55
C ARG A 87 -4.15 -9.43 -10.78
N LEU A 88 -5.30 -9.34 -10.12
CA LEU A 88 -5.67 -8.14 -9.38
C LEU A 88 -4.71 -7.92 -8.20
N PHE A 89 -4.35 -8.99 -7.48
CA PHE A 89 -3.35 -8.90 -6.41
C PHE A 89 -1.97 -8.51 -6.91
N GLN A 90 -1.52 -9.06 -8.05
CA GLN A 90 -0.25 -8.66 -8.66
C GLN A 90 -0.24 -7.16 -9.00
N ILE A 91 -1.32 -6.64 -9.56
CA ILE A 91 -1.48 -5.20 -9.85
C ILE A 91 -1.47 -4.38 -8.56
N PHE A 92 -2.14 -4.83 -7.49
CA PHE A 92 -2.06 -4.14 -6.20
C PHE A 92 -0.63 -4.08 -5.65
N GLU A 93 0.16 -5.13 -5.80
CA GLU A 93 1.56 -5.12 -5.38
C GLU A 93 2.39 -4.14 -6.21
N VAL A 94 2.16 -4.05 -7.52
CA VAL A 94 2.82 -3.03 -8.37
C VAL A 94 2.46 -1.61 -7.89
N VAL A 95 1.18 -1.33 -7.64
CA VAL A 95 0.73 -0.03 -7.13
C VAL A 95 1.40 0.30 -5.79
N LYS A 96 1.47 -0.67 -4.87
CA LYS A 96 2.16 -0.47 -3.59
C LYS A 96 3.64 -0.19 -3.77
N GLN A 97 4.30 -0.85 -4.72
CA GLN A 97 5.74 -0.69 -4.96
C GLN A 97 6.08 0.64 -5.64
N GLN A 98 5.30 1.06 -6.62
CA GLN A 98 5.51 2.32 -7.35
C GLN A 98 4.98 3.53 -6.56
N GLY A 99 3.92 3.37 -5.77
CA GLY A 99 3.26 4.42 -5.00
C GLY A 99 3.82 4.66 -3.59
N ARG A 100 5.03 4.16 -3.27
CA ARG A 100 5.59 4.21 -1.91
C ARG A 100 5.85 5.63 -1.41
N PHE A 101 6.30 6.52 -2.31
CA PHE A 101 6.70 7.87 -1.95
C PHE A 101 6.37 8.88 -3.04
N ILE A 102 5.69 9.97 -2.69
CA ILE A 102 5.36 11.04 -3.64
C ILE A 102 5.89 12.39 -3.17
N ARG A 103 6.01 13.33 -4.11
CA ARG A 103 6.22 14.74 -3.82
C ARG A 103 5.15 15.56 -4.51
N LEU A 104 4.37 16.33 -3.74
CA LEU A 104 3.27 17.15 -4.24
C LEU A 104 3.34 18.58 -3.70
N TYR A 105 2.77 19.49 -4.48
CA TYR A 105 2.68 20.92 -4.20
C TYR A 105 1.23 21.35 -4.28
N GLU A 106 0.78 22.18 -3.34
CA GLU A 106 -0.56 22.76 -3.40
C GLU A 106 -0.69 23.74 -4.55
N LYS A 107 -1.70 23.56 -5.39
CA LYS A 107 -2.09 24.52 -6.42
C LYS A 107 -2.76 25.69 -5.75
N VAL A 108 -2.07 26.82 -5.73
CA VAL A 108 -2.62 28.07 -5.23
C VAL A 108 -2.87 29.02 -6.40
N ARG A 109 -4.03 29.68 -6.40
CA ARG A 109 -4.30 30.77 -7.34
C ARG A 109 -3.90 32.08 -6.68
N PRO A 110 -2.82 32.75 -7.13
CA PRO A 110 -2.46 34.04 -6.57
C PRO A 110 -3.54 35.07 -6.88
N LEU A 111 -4.07 35.73 -5.84
CA LEU A 111 -4.99 36.87 -5.99
C LEU A 111 -4.25 38.16 -6.41
N THR A 112 -2.93 38.18 -6.24
CA THR A 112 -2.00 39.30 -6.49
C THR A 112 -0.68 38.77 -7.08
N ASN A 113 0.14 39.61 -7.73
CA ASN A 113 1.49 39.24 -8.24
C ASN A 113 2.54 38.89 -7.16
N SER A 114 2.11 38.51 -5.95
CA SER A 114 2.97 38.12 -4.84
C SER A 114 3.38 36.66 -4.96
N GLN A 115 4.66 36.37 -4.71
CA GLN A 115 5.12 35.00 -4.59
C GLN A 115 4.55 34.31 -3.35
N ILE A 116 4.15 33.05 -3.49
CA ILE A 116 3.53 32.26 -2.42
C ILE A 116 4.53 31.22 -1.90
N ALA A 117 4.80 31.27 -0.61
CA ALA A 117 5.64 30.28 0.07
C ALA A 117 4.83 29.01 0.38
N LEU A 118 5.41 27.85 0.06
CA LEU A 118 4.86 26.54 0.42
C LEU A 118 5.73 25.89 1.50
N GLU A 119 5.10 25.57 2.63
CA GLU A 119 5.74 24.94 3.79
C GLU A 119 5.81 23.41 3.62
N PRO A 120 6.95 22.77 3.93
CA PRO A 120 7.13 21.33 3.77
C PRO A 120 6.50 20.53 4.92
N TRP A 121 5.77 19.49 4.53
CA TRP A 121 5.19 18.46 5.38
C TRP A 121 5.64 17.08 4.93
N LEU A 122 5.95 16.21 5.88
CA LEU A 122 6.10 14.77 5.66
C LEU A 122 4.77 14.10 6.02
N GLY A 123 4.11 13.49 5.04
CA GLY A 123 2.92 12.67 5.27
C GLY A 123 3.28 11.19 5.25
N LEU A 124 2.77 10.40 6.20
CA LEU A 124 2.87 8.95 6.23
C LEU A 124 1.48 8.34 6.47
N ASN A 125 1.11 7.37 5.64
CA ASN A 125 -0.03 6.50 5.90
C ASN A 125 0.50 5.17 6.45
N VAL A 126 0.06 4.81 7.64
CA VAL A 126 0.65 3.73 8.43
C VAL A 126 -0.40 2.78 8.98
N LYS A 127 0.02 1.54 9.24
CA LYS A 127 -0.81 0.49 9.80
C LYS A 127 -0.12 -0.10 11.02
N ILE A 128 -0.88 -0.20 12.12
CA ILE A 128 -0.51 -0.94 13.33
C ILE A 128 -1.38 -2.19 13.36
N SER A 129 -0.76 -3.36 13.25
CA SER A 129 -1.44 -4.66 13.29
C SER A 129 -1.14 -5.36 14.62
N TYR A 130 -2.20 -5.68 15.38
CA TYR A 130 -2.14 -6.51 16.58
C TYR A 130 -2.56 -7.93 16.21
N LEU A 131 -1.66 -8.90 16.35
CA LEU A 131 -1.77 -10.24 15.79
C LEU A 131 -1.61 -11.31 16.87
N ALA A 132 -2.58 -12.20 16.97
CA ALA A 132 -2.51 -13.50 17.64
C ALA A 132 -3.55 -14.43 16.97
N ASP A 133 -4.44 -15.06 17.73
CA ASP A 133 -5.58 -15.84 17.20
C ASP A 133 -6.56 -14.99 16.39
N ARG A 134 -6.50 -13.67 16.59
CA ARG A 134 -7.22 -12.65 15.81
C ARG A 134 -6.26 -11.56 15.35
N LYS A 135 -6.66 -10.86 14.30
CA LYS A 135 -5.96 -9.70 13.77
C LYS A 135 -6.80 -8.44 13.91
N LYS A 136 -6.23 -7.39 14.50
CA LYS A 136 -6.81 -6.04 14.55
C LYS A 136 -5.88 -5.07 13.84
N ASP A 137 -6.39 -4.38 12.82
CA ASP A 137 -5.65 -3.35 12.10
C ASP A 137 -6.14 -1.95 12.49
N LYS A 138 -5.19 -1.06 12.81
CA LYS A 138 -5.43 0.36 13.03
C LYS A 138 -4.68 1.14 11.95
N LEU A 139 -5.42 1.86 11.12
CA LEU A 139 -4.87 2.73 10.07
C LEU A 139 -4.77 4.15 10.60
N LEU A 140 -3.63 4.80 10.36
CA LEU A 140 -3.37 6.17 10.75
C LEU A 140 -2.80 6.95 9.57
N SER A 141 -3.19 8.21 9.45
CA SER A 141 -2.56 9.16 8.53
C SER A 141 -1.89 10.26 9.34
N LEU A 142 -0.57 10.32 9.29
CA LEU A 142 0.25 11.21 10.12
C LEU A 142 0.93 12.26 9.23
N GLY A 143 0.86 13.52 9.66
CA GLY A 143 1.56 14.63 9.04
C GLY A 143 2.56 15.23 10.01
N LEU A 144 3.81 15.43 9.59
CA LEU A 144 4.83 16.14 10.33
C LEU A 144 5.22 17.41 9.58
N HIS A 145 5.04 18.57 10.19
CA HIS A 145 5.54 19.82 9.65
C HIS A 145 7.07 19.87 9.79
N LEU A 146 7.79 19.90 8.66
CA LEU A 146 9.26 19.78 8.64
C LEU A 146 10.02 21.08 9.01
N ILE A 147 9.30 22.13 9.39
CA ILE A 147 9.89 23.37 9.93
C ILE A 147 9.60 23.45 11.44
N ARG A 148 8.33 23.35 11.83
CA ARG A 148 7.88 23.54 13.23
C ARG A 148 7.95 22.27 14.06
N GLY A 149 8.00 21.11 13.41
CA GLY A 149 7.97 19.81 14.09
C GLY A 149 6.62 19.45 14.71
N GLU A 150 5.55 20.12 14.31
CA GLU A 150 4.18 19.78 14.70
C GLU A 150 3.77 18.46 14.04
N VAL A 151 3.15 17.57 14.82
CA VAL A 151 2.55 16.34 14.30
C VAL A 151 1.04 16.47 14.35
N ILE A 152 0.38 16.09 13.27
CA ILE A 152 -1.06 16.03 13.16
C ILE A 152 -1.50 14.65 12.69
N GLU A 153 -2.66 14.22 13.15
CA GLU A 153 -3.36 13.04 12.64
C GLU A 153 -4.32 13.44 11.52
N GLN A 154 -4.92 12.42 10.89
CA GLN A 154 -5.86 12.57 9.77
C GLN A 154 -5.29 13.46 8.65
N PHE A 155 -3.98 13.34 8.40
CA PHE A 155 -3.30 14.23 7.46
C PHE A 155 -3.84 14.07 6.03
N GLN A 156 -4.17 12.85 5.63
CA GLN A 156 -4.79 12.54 4.35
C GLN A 156 -6.09 13.32 4.11
N GLU A 157 -6.97 13.45 5.12
CA GLU A 157 -8.21 14.22 5.01
C GLU A 157 -7.93 15.71 4.73
N LYS A 158 -6.84 16.26 5.31
CA LYS A 158 -6.41 17.64 5.03
C LYS A 158 -5.82 17.80 3.63
N LEU A 159 -5.26 16.75 3.06
CA LEU A 159 -4.73 16.74 1.68
C LEU A 159 -5.87 16.65 0.67
N GLU A 160 -6.89 15.84 0.93
CA GLU A 160 -8.07 15.68 0.05
C GLU A 160 -8.87 16.97 -0.10
N ALA A 161 -8.82 17.85 0.91
CA ALA A 161 -9.41 19.18 0.84
C ALA A 161 -8.62 20.19 -0.01
N ARG A 162 -7.51 19.78 -0.65
CA ARG A 162 -6.60 20.67 -1.40
C ARG A 162 -6.39 20.15 -2.81
N GLU A 163 -6.23 21.08 -3.76
CA GLU A 163 -5.77 20.74 -5.09
C GLU A 163 -4.25 20.59 -5.09
N LEU A 164 -3.74 19.41 -5.46
CA LEU A 164 -2.31 19.10 -5.45
C LEU A 164 -1.78 18.88 -6.88
N SER A 165 -0.49 19.13 -7.07
CA SER A 165 0.24 18.90 -8.33
C SER A 165 1.61 18.27 -8.07
N SER A 166 2.11 17.50 -9.04
CA SER A 166 3.50 17.00 -9.06
C SER A 166 4.51 18.05 -9.48
N GLN A 167 4.05 19.20 -10.00
CA GLN A 167 4.90 20.33 -10.40
C GLN A 167 4.65 21.53 -9.48
N ILE A 168 5.69 22.32 -9.26
CA ILE A 168 5.57 23.57 -8.50
C ILE A 168 4.73 24.54 -9.34
N PRO A 169 3.60 25.06 -8.83
CA PRO A 169 2.79 26.02 -9.57
C PRO A 169 3.53 27.34 -9.80
N ASP A 170 3.11 28.08 -10.82
CA ASP A 170 3.65 29.41 -11.09
C ASP A 170 3.53 30.33 -9.86
N TYR A 171 4.52 31.22 -9.70
CA TYR A 171 4.62 32.16 -8.58
C TYR A 171 4.70 31.50 -7.18
N CYS A 172 4.98 30.20 -7.09
CA CYS A 172 5.21 29.51 -5.82
C CYS A 172 6.69 29.17 -5.61
N PHE A 173 7.12 29.14 -4.35
CA PHE A 173 8.45 28.64 -3.97
C PHE A 173 8.38 27.78 -2.71
N THR A 174 9.33 26.87 -2.55
CA THR A 174 9.38 25.95 -1.42
C THR A 174 10.23 26.51 -0.29
N MET A 175 9.75 26.35 0.95
CA MET A 175 10.53 26.67 2.13
C MET A 175 11.49 25.52 2.46
N SER A 176 12.70 25.85 2.91
CA SER A 176 13.68 24.86 3.35
C SER A 176 13.22 24.14 4.61
N THR A 177 13.51 22.84 4.70
CA THR A 177 13.20 22.04 5.87
C THR A 177 14.22 22.31 6.99
N MET A 178 13.74 22.40 8.23
CA MET A 178 14.60 22.40 9.43
C MET A 178 14.84 20.96 9.91
N ILE A 179 13.82 20.11 9.75
CA ILE A 179 13.85 18.68 10.07
C ILE A 179 14.05 17.92 8.77
N LYS A 180 15.11 17.13 8.68
CA LYS A 180 15.33 16.25 7.52
C LYS A 180 14.22 15.21 7.42
N PRO A 181 13.70 14.89 6.22
CA PRO A 181 12.64 13.89 6.05
C PRO A 181 12.94 12.56 6.75
N GLU A 182 14.18 12.08 6.70
CA GLU A 182 14.61 10.83 7.34
C GLU A 182 14.48 10.89 8.87
N SER A 183 14.86 12.03 9.47
CA SER A 183 14.65 12.30 10.89
C SER A 183 13.16 12.39 11.23
N GLY A 184 12.36 12.95 10.32
CA GLY A 184 10.92 13.00 10.44
C GLY A 184 10.27 11.63 10.44
N VAL A 185 10.68 10.73 9.55
CA VAL A 185 10.21 9.33 9.51
C VAL A 185 10.53 8.63 10.82
N LYS A 186 11.76 8.76 11.34
CA LYS A 186 12.12 8.17 12.65
C LYS A 186 11.23 8.69 13.78
N ARG A 187 10.94 10.00 13.80
CA ARG A 187 10.07 10.61 14.80
C ARG A 187 8.64 10.08 14.72
N LEU A 188 8.08 9.95 13.51
CA LEU A 188 6.75 9.38 13.31
C LEU A 188 6.72 7.88 13.64
N TYR A 189 7.81 7.15 13.39
CA TYR A 189 7.92 5.75 13.79
C TYR A 189 7.89 5.58 15.31
N SER A 190 8.67 6.36 16.08
CA SER A 190 8.60 6.33 17.54
C SER A 190 7.23 6.76 18.09
N LEU A 191 6.52 7.64 17.39
CA LEU A 191 5.13 7.95 17.72
C LEU A 191 4.22 6.73 17.54
N MET A 192 4.38 5.98 16.44
CA MET A 192 3.63 4.74 16.22
C MET A 192 3.94 3.68 17.27
N GLU A 193 5.20 3.52 17.67
CA GLU A 193 5.58 2.62 18.77
C GLU A 193 4.84 3.00 20.05
N ARG A 194 4.82 4.30 20.39
CA ARG A 194 4.07 4.78 21.56
C ARG A 194 2.58 4.46 21.45
N TYR A 195 1.94 4.71 20.31
CA TYR A 195 0.53 4.36 20.10
C TYR A 195 0.25 2.86 20.22
N ALA A 196 1.20 2.02 19.81
CA ALA A 196 1.09 0.58 20.00
C ALA A 196 1.19 0.17 21.47
N TYR A 197 2.05 0.83 22.26
CA TYR A 197 2.19 0.58 23.69
C TYR A 197 1.04 1.11 24.54
N GLU A 198 0.38 2.18 24.11
CA GLU A 198 -0.76 2.77 24.82
C GLU A 198 -2.08 2.00 24.59
N GLU A 199 -2.13 1.11 23.59
CA GLU A 199 -3.31 0.29 23.31
C GLU A 199 -3.45 -0.84 24.36
N PRO A 200 -4.67 -1.12 24.89
CA PRO A 200 -4.88 -2.18 25.87
C PRO A 200 -4.40 -3.56 25.39
N ASP A 201 -3.74 -4.31 26.29
CA ASP A 201 -3.09 -5.59 26.01
C ASP A 201 -3.97 -6.82 26.29
N ASP A 202 -5.27 -6.62 26.56
CA ASP A 202 -6.25 -7.70 26.84
C ASP A 202 -6.28 -8.79 25.76
N TRP A 203 -5.99 -8.43 24.51
CA TRP A 203 -5.91 -9.37 23.39
C TRP A 203 -4.70 -10.31 23.53
N ALA A 204 -3.54 -9.76 23.91
CA ALA A 204 -2.29 -10.50 24.05
C ALA A 204 -2.35 -11.41 25.28
N VAL A 205 -2.84 -10.90 26.41
CA VAL A 205 -3.03 -11.67 27.64
C VAL A 205 -3.94 -12.88 27.40
N ARG A 206 -5.08 -12.68 26.73
CA ARG A 206 -5.99 -13.79 26.39
C ARG A 206 -5.37 -14.80 25.43
N ALA A 207 -4.61 -14.35 24.43
CA ALA A 207 -3.94 -15.24 23.50
C ALA A 207 -2.89 -16.11 24.20
N VAL A 208 -2.10 -15.53 25.10
CA VAL A 208 -1.11 -16.28 25.91
C VAL A 208 -1.79 -17.30 26.83
N GLN A 209 -2.92 -16.94 27.44
CA GLN A 209 -3.67 -17.87 28.29
C GLN A 209 -4.19 -19.07 27.49
N LYS A 210 -4.82 -18.83 26.32
CA LYS A 210 -5.24 -19.92 25.42
C LYS A 210 -4.08 -20.76 24.93
N TRP A 211 -2.96 -20.12 24.60
CA TRP A 211 -1.77 -20.84 24.16
C TRP A 211 -1.30 -21.83 25.21
N LYS A 212 -1.32 -21.44 26.49
CA LYS A 212 -0.95 -22.31 27.60
C LYS A 212 -1.91 -23.50 27.70
N GLU A 213 -3.21 -23.24 27.70
CA GLU A 213 -4.26 -24.28 27.76
C GLU A 213 -4.12 -25.29 26.61
N ASP A 214 -3.99 -24.81 25.37
CA ASP A 214 -3.84 -25.67 24.19
C ASP A 214 -2.51 -26.41 24.17
N SER A 215 -1.42 -25.81 24.68
CA SER A 215 -0.12 -26.48 24.81
C SER A 215 -0.15 -27.58 25.85
N GLU A 216 -0.85 -27.38 26.97
CA GLU A 216 -1.05 -28.41 28.00
C GLU A 216 -1.85 -29.59 27.45
N LEU A 217 -2.91 -29.31 26.68
CA LEU A 217 -3.69 -30.34 26.00
C LEU A 217 -2.85 -31.13 24.99
N LEU A 218 -2.03 -30.42 24.19
CA LEU A 218 -1.12 -31.04 23.23
C LEU A 218 -0.14 -31.98 23.96
N ASN A 219 0.49 -31.51 25.03
CA ASN A 219 1.43 -32.32 25.81
C ASN A 219 0.76 -33.59 26.36
N GLN A 220 -0.44 -33.47 26.91
CA GLN A 220 -1.22 -34.62 27.41
C GLN A 220 -1.54 -35.64 26.31
N PHE A 221 -1.85 -35.17 25.09
CA PHE A 221 -2.14 -36.06 23.97
C PHE A 221 -0.93 -36.89 23.55
N TYR A 222 0.28 -36.34 23.69
CA TYR A 222 1.53 -37.00 23.34
C TYR A 222 2.22 -37.69 24.54
N GLU A 223 1.66 -37.63 25.76
CA GLU A 223 2.20 -38.30 26.95
C GLU A 223 2.47 -39.80 26.69
N GLY A 224 3.72 -40.24 26.89
CA GLY A 224 4.13 -41.64 26.69
C GLY A 224 4.57 -41.99 25.26
N THR A 225 4.41 -41.06 24.31
CA THR A 225 5.11 -41.08 23.01
C THR A 225 6.47 -40.41 23.20
N SER A 226 7.49 -40.70 22.36
CA SER A 226 8.72 -39.92 22.43
C SER A 226 8.40 -38.46 22.09
N ASP A 227 8.63 -37.52 23.02
CA ASP A 227 8.44 -36.04 22.93
C ASP A 227 9.16 -35.36 21.73
N THR A 228 9.72 -36.14 20.81
CA THR A 228 10.51 -35.76 19.63
C THR A 228 9.90 -36.26 18.32
N SER A 229 8.61 -36.60 18.29
CA SER A 229 7.93 -36.87 17.01
C SER A 229 7.85 -35.60 16.16
N VAL A 230 8.00 -35.75 14.84
CA VAL A 230 7.95 -34.63 13.90
C VAL A 230 6.58 -33.96 13.95
N GLU A 231 5.53 -34.75 14.16
CA GLU A 231 4.14 -34.30 14.28
C GLU A 231 3.96 -33.36 15.49
N TYR A 232 4.50 -33.73 16.66
CA TYR A 232 4.41 -32.88 17.85
C TYR A 232 5.11 -31.52 17.65
N GLU A 233 6.29 -31.51 17.01
CA GLU A 233 6.99 -30.24 16.72
C GLU A 233 6.21 -29.36 15.74
N ILE A 234 5.59 -29.96 14.71
CA ILE A 234 4.75 -29.24 13.75
C ILE A 234 3.55 -28.59 14.47
N GLU A 235 2.82 -29.35 15.30
CA GLU A 235 1.66 -28.85 16.03
C GLU A 235 2.05 -27.78 17.06
N ARG A 236 3.14 -27.99 17.80
CA ARG A 236 3.67 -26.98 18.74
C ARG A 236 4.05 -25.68 18.02
N GLN A 237 4.65 -25.78 16.84
CA GLN A 237 4.99 -24.60 16.04
C GLN A 237 3.75 -23.92 15.45
N ALA A 238 2.71 -24.69 15.12
CA ALA A 238 1.42 -24.15 14.69
C ALA A 238 0.73 -23.37 15.82
N LEU A 239 0.70 -23.91 17.06
CA LEU A 239 0.19 -23.21 18.24
C LEU A 239 0.95 -21.91 18.51
N LYS A 240 2.29 -21.95 18.42
CA LYS A 240 3.12 -20.74 18.52
C LYS A 240 2.74 -19.71 17.47
N THR A 241 2.65 -20.11 16.20
CA THR A 241 2.31 -19.21 15.09
C THR A 241 0.92 -18.60 15.26
N LEU A 242 -0.02 -19.36 15.83
CA LEU A 242 -1.39 -18.91 16.07
C LEU A 242 -1.49 -17.94 17.25
N TYR A 243 -0.83 -18.22 18.38
CA TYR A 243 -1.08 -17.49 19.61
C TYR A 243 0.00 -16.52 20.04
N GLU A 244 1.23 -16.61 19.50
CA GLU A 244 2.33 -15.69 19.84
C GLU A 244 1.92 -14.24 19.54
N PRO A 245 1.70 -13.40 20.56
CA PRO A 245 1.25 -12.04 20.34
C PRO A 245 2.33 -11.24 19.64
N LYS A 246 1.98 -10.62 18.51
CA LYS A 246 2.88 -9.80 17.73
C LYS A 246 2.22 -8.48 17.37
N ILE A 247 2.96 -7.39 17.52
CA ILE A 247 2.60 -6.10 16.96
C ILE A 247 3.48 -5.87 15.73
N SER A 248 2.85 -5.55 14.61
CA SER A 248 3.54 -5.17 13.37
C SER A 248 3.24 -3.72 13.04
N LEU A 249 4.30 -2.93 12.86
CA LEU A 249 4.25 -1.54 12.43
C LEU A 249 4.64 -1.47 10.96
N THR A 250 3.79 -0.90 10.11
CA THR A 250 4.04 -0.82 8.66
C THR A 250 3.73 0.58 8.16
N ILE A 251 4.64 1.14 7.36
CA ILE A 251 4.39 2.34 6.57
C ILE A 251 3.88 1.87 5.22
N GLU A 252 2.63 2.15 4.90
CA GLU A 252 1.99 1.73 3.65
C GLU A 252 2.47 2.62 2.49
N ASN A 253 2.51 3.93 2.72
CA ASN A 253 3.08 4.91 1.79
C ASN A 253 3.39 6.22 2.53
N GLY A 254 4.07 7.13 1.84
CA GLY A 254 4.33 8.47 2.35
C GLY A 254 4.61 9.48 1.26
N GLY A 255 4.96 10.69 1.66
CA GLY A 255 5.36 11.72 0.70
C GLY A 255 5.75 13.03 1.35
N LEU A 256 6.32 13.90 0.51
CA LEU A 256 6.56 15.30 0.84
C LEU A 256 5.49 16.17 0.20
N PHE A 257 4.84 16.96 1.04
CA PHE A 257 3.75 17.84 0.63
C PHE A 257 4.15 19.27 0.94
N TYR A 258 4.14 20.13 -0.06
CA TYR A 258 4.46 21.54 0.07
C TYR A 258 3.16 22.32 0.02
N LEU A 259 2.70 22.77 1.18
CA LEU A 259 1.36 23.31 1.37
C LEU A 259 1.45 24.79 1.75
N GLN A 260 0.51 25.59 1.24
CA GLN A 260 0.34 26.95 1.68
C GLN A 260 -0.16 26.97 3.13
N GLN A 261 0.51 27.77 3.95
CA GLN A 261 -0.01 28.12 5.25
C GLN A 261 -1.27 28.96 5.09
N LYS A 262 -2.42 28.40 5.46
CA LYS A 262 -3.62 29.21 5.68
C LYS A 262 -3.32 30.07 6.91
N ARG A 263 -3.07 31.37 6.71
CA ARG A 263 -3.11 32.33 7.82
C ARG A 263 -4.51 32.26 8.40
N GLY A 264 -4.62 31.90 9.69
CA GLY A 264 -5.90 31.93 10.38
C GLY A 264 -6.53 33.32 10.23
N GLY A 265 -7.78 33.33 9.77
CA GLY A 265 -8.68 34.47 9.93
C GLY A 265 -9.38 34.37 11.28
#